data_AF-A0A383WAY0-F1
#
_entry.id   AF-A0A383WAY0-F1
#
_cell.length_a   1.000
_cell.length_b   1.000
_cell.length_c   1.000
_cell.angle_alpha   90.00
_cell.angle_beta   90.00
_cell.angle_gamma   90.00
#
_symmetry.space_group_name_H-M   'P 1'
#
loop_
_entity.id
_entity.type
_entity.pdbx_description
1 polymer ?
#
loop_
_entity_poly.entity_id
_entity_poly.type
_entity_poly.pdbx_seq_one_letter_code
_entity_poly.pdbx_strand_id
1 'polypeptide(L)'
;MQTALQKSAALRGAPFKPATRLTASVSRRGAVRVSAKKTDAASSDADVGAAGLAAIAAGLVANPVMLFSEYTLKTTGEGIPPGPGGLYGALEGVSYLVVLGIIGWSIATKVRTGSGLPAGPSGLLGAVEGFSYLSLLGAIVVFGLTFLEKGGLPGIFG
;
A
#
# COMPACT_ATOMS: atom_id res chain seq x y z
N MET A 1 -3.02 -93.72 8.69
CA MET A 1 -2.59 -92.51 9.42
C MET A 1 -1.91 -91.57 8.43
N GLN A 2 -2.54 -90.42 8.19
CA GLN A 2 -2.01 -89.16 7.63
C GLN A 2 -1.19 -89.16 6.32
N THR A 3 -1.85 -88.57 5.28
CA THR A 3 -1.35 -87.60 4.27
C THR A 3 -0.19 -88.00 3.33
N ALA A 4 -0.37 -88.17 2.00
CA ALA A 4 -0.76 -87.19 0.96
C ALA A 4 0.23 -86.00 0.89
N LEU A 5 0.77 -85.49 -0.23
CA LEU A 5 0.40 -85.50 -1.64
C LEU A 5 1.58 -84.94 -2.48
N GLN A 6 1.64 -85.40 -3.73
CA GLN A 6 2.35 -84.91 -4.93
C GLN A 6 2.67 -83.40 -5.02
N LYS A 7 3.83 -82.97 -5.55
CA LYS A 7 4.25 -82.92 -6.97
C LYS A 7 3.39 -82.00 -7.87
N SER A 8 3.90 -80.80 -8.19
CA SER A 8 3.76 -80.02 -9.45
C SER A 8 4.18 -78.56 -9.19
N ALA A 9 5.29 -78.06 -9.73
CA ALA A 9 5.41 -77.45 -11.06
C ALA A 9 4.49 -76.23 -11.27
N ALA A 10 5.01 -75.02 -10.98
CA ALA A 10 4.64 -73.72 -11.55
C ALA A 10 5.58 -72.67 -10.91
N LEU A 11 6.54 -72.00 -11.57
CA LEU A 11 6.40 -71.09 -12.71
C LEU A 11 5.19 -70.17 -12.58
N ARG A 12 5.38 -69.06 -11.84
CA ARG A 12 4.63 -67.78 -11.86
C ARG A 12 5.19 -66.96 -10.69
N GLY A 13 5.95 -65.91 -10.92
CA GLY A 13 5.54 -64.66 -11.53
C GLY A 13 5.90 -63.58 -10.51
N ALA A 14 7.02 -62.90 -10.72
CA ALA A 14 7.46 -61.85 -9.81
C ALA A 14 6.38 -60.75 -9.74
N PRO A 15 5.93 -60.34 -8.55
CA PRO A 15 4.96 -59.27 -8.43
C PRO A 15 5.63 -57.93 -8.79
N PHE A 16 5.04 -57.29 -9.80
CA PHE A 16 5.24 -55.91 -10.24
C PHE A 16 5.53 -54.97 -9.04
N LYS A 17 6.76 -54.47 -8.94
CA LYS A 17 7.12 -53.44 -7.97
C LYS A 17 6.77 -52.08 -8.59
N PRO A 18 5.83 -51.32 -7.99
CA PRO A 18 5.22 -50.17 -8.63
C PRO A 18 6.24 -49.06 -8.88
N ALA A 19 6.24 -48.52 -10.10
CA ALA A 19 6.98 -47.34 -10.48
C ALA A 19 6.67 -46.20 -9.49
N THR A 20 7.72 -45.78 -8.80
CA THR A 20 7.72 -44.65 -7.87
C THR A 20 7.07 -43.44 -8.55
N ARG A 21 5.94 -43.00 -7.98
CA ARG A 21 5.25 -41.75 -8.32
C ARG A 21 6.27 -40.63 -8.51
N LEU A 22 6.37 -40.11 -9.73
CA LEU A 22 6.91 -38.78 -10.00
C LEU A 22 5.94 -37.78 -9.37
N THR A 23 6.14 -37.49 -8.08
CA THR A 23 5.54 -36.32 -7.46
C THR A 23 6.15 -35.10 -8.13
N ALA A 24 5.31 -34.37 -8.86
CA ALA A 24 5.65 -33.11 -9.51
C ALA A 24 6.49 -32.24 -8.57
N SER A 25 7.70 -31.90 -9.01
CA SER A 25 8.50 -30.87 -8.38
C SER A 25 7.80 -29.52 -8.62
N VAL A 26 6.85 -29.17 -7.77
CA VAL A 26 6.42 -27.78 -7.62
C VAL A 26 7.61 -27.05 -7.02
N SER A 27 8.46 -26.54 -7.91
CA SER A 27 9.57 -25.66 -7.59
C SER A 27 9.01 -24.53 -6.74
N ARG A 28 9.51 -24.47 -5.51
CA ARG A 28 9.09 -23.54 -4.47
C ARG A 28 9.22 -22.14 -5.05
N ARG A 29 8.09 -21.47 -5.31
CA ARG A 29 8.07 -20.01 -5.41
C ARG A 29 8.78 -19.53 -4.15
N GLY A 30 9.91 -18.85 -4.33
CA GLY A 30 10.67 -18.26 -3.24
C GLY A 30 9.68 -17.51 -2.37
N ALA A 31 9.48 -17.99 -1.15
CA ALA A 31 8.75 -17.26 -0.15
C ALA A 31 9.56 -15.99 0.08
N VAL A 32 9.16 -14.91 -0.61
CA VAL A 32 9.59 -13.56 -0.29
C VAL A 32 9.21 -13.39 1.17
N ARG A 33 10.22 -13.50 2.04
CA ARG A 33 10.05 -13.17 3.45
C ARG A 33 9.89 -11.65 3.49
N VAL A 34 8.66 -11.20 3.30
CA VAL A 34 8.26 -9.87 3.74
C VAL A 34 8.41 -9.92 5.25
N SER A 35 9.53 -9.41 5.75
CA SER A 35 9.66 -9.09 7.16
C SER A 35 8.72 -7.92 7.39
N ALA A 36 7.46 -8.23 7.69
CA ALA A 36 6.60 -7.26 8.34
C ALA A 36 7.32 -6.91 9.63
N LYS A 37 7.96 -5.74 9.66
CA LYS A 37 8.41 -5.14 10.90
C LYS A 37 7.14 -5.02 11.72
N LYS A 38 6.98 -5.92 12.69
CA LYS A 38 5.98 -5.79 13.74
C LYS A 38 6.29 -4.45 14.38
N THR A 39 5.50 -3.44 14.05
CA THR A 39 5.37 -2.27 14.89
C THR A 39 4.80 -2.86 16.15
N ASP A 40 5.66 -3.15 17.13
CA ASP A 40 5.18 -3.39 18.47
C ASP A 40 4.29 -2.19 18.74
N ALA A 41 3.00 -2.47 18.93
CA ALA A 41 2.08 -1.58 19.60
C ALA A 41 2.57 -1.46 21.04
N ALA A 42 3.79 -0.94 21.23
CA ALA A 42 4.03 -0.08 22.35
C ALA A 42 2.98 1.00 22.15
N SER A 43 1.99 0.99 23.03
CA SER A 43 1.20 2.15 23.36
C SER A 43 2.18 3.26 23.72
N SER A 44 2.79 3.88 22.72
CA SER A 44 3.26 5.23 22.87
C SER A 44 1.99 6.05 22.82
N ASP A 45 1.39 6.23 24.01
CA ASP A 45 0.75 7.48 24.41
C ASP A 45 1.78 8.61 24.31
N ALA A 46 2.43 8.75 23.15
CA ALA A 46 3.15 9.93 22.78
C ALA A 46 2.05 10.95 22.56
N ASP A 47 1.81 11.78 23.58
CA ASP A 47 1.09 13.02 23.44
C ASP A 47 1.75 13.80 22.30
N VAL A 48 1.16 13.72 21.11
CA VAL A 48 1.61 14.46 19.93
C VAL A 48 1.24 15.94 20.01
N GLY A 49 0.69 16.36 21.15
CA GLY A 49 0.20 17.70 21.42
C GLY A 49 -0.94 18.10 20.50
N ALA A 50 -1.41 19.34 20.66
CA ALA A 50 -2.47 19.91 19.83
C ALA A 50 -2.10 19.91 18.33
N ALA A 51 -0.82 20.15 18.00
CA ALA A 51 -0.34 20.18 16.63
C ALA A 51 -0.42 18.80 15.95
N GLY A 52 -0.04 17.72 16.64
CA GLY A 52 -0.16 16.37 16.09
C GLY A 52 -1.61 15.90 16.00
N LEU A 53 -2.46 16.25 16.97
CA LEU A 53 -3.89 15.95 16.89
C LEU A 53 -4.55 16.68 15.72
N ALA A 54 -4.21 17.96 15.52
CA ALA A 54 -4.65 18.74 14.38
C ALA A 54 -4.15 18.16 13.05
N ALA A 55 -2.89 17.71 12.99
CA ALA A 55 -2.34 17.04 11.80
C ALA A 55 -3.05 15.72 11.49
N ILE A 56 -3.42 14.93 12.51
CA ILE A 56 -4.24 13.73 12.32
C ILE A 56 -5.61 14.10 11.75
N ALA A 57 -6.32 15.03 12.39
CA ALA A 57 -7.68 15.41 11.99
C ALA A 57 -7.70 16.03 10.59
N ALA A 58 -6.82 17.00 10.33
CA ALA A 58 -6.72 17.67 9.04
C ALA A 58 -6.22 16.71 7.95
N GLY A 59 -5.22 15.88 8.26
CA GLY A 59 -4.66 14.91 7.33
C GLY A 59 -5.65 13.82 6.93
N LEU A 60 -6.50 13.34 7.84
CA LEU A 60 -7.53 12.35 7.52
C LEU A 60 -8.60 12.87 6.54
N VAL A 61 -8.85 14.18 6.54
CA VAL A 61 -9.80 14.81 5.59
C VAL A 61 -9.08 15.25 4.31
N ALA A 62 -7.91 15.88 4.43
CA ALA A 62 -7.17 16.44 3.30
C ALA A 62 -6.72 15.37 2.31
N ASN A 63 -6.27 14.23 2.81
CA ASN A 63 -5.76 13.13 2.01
C ASN A 63 -6.80 12.53 1.03
N PRO A 64 -8.01 12.13 1.45
CA PRO A 64 -9.04 11.67 0.52
C PRO A 64 -9.53 12.79 -0.42
N VAL A 65 -9.57 14.05 0.03
CA VAL A 65 -9.91 15.20 -0.84
C VAL A 65 -8.89 15.36 -1.96
N MET A 66 -7.60 15.35 -1.63
CA MET A 66 -6.51 15.42 -2.62
C MET A 66 -6.57 14.24 -3.60
N LEU A 67 -6.72 13.01 -3.11
CA LEU A 67 -6.84 11.84 -3.99
C LEU A 67 -8.08 11.87 -4.89
N PHE A 68 -9.21 12.38 -4.38
CA PHE A 68 -10.42 12.54 -5.18
C PHE A 68 -10.23 13.63 -6.25
N SER A 69 -9.47 14.69 -5.95
CA SER A 69 -9.09 15.66 -6.97
C SER A 69 -8.23 15.04 -8.06
N GLU A 70 -7.17 14.31 -7.70
CA GLU A 70 -6.31 13.63 -8.67
C GLU A 70 -7.07 12.59 -9.52
N TYR A 71 -8.05 11.89 -8.91
CA TYR A 71 -8.93 11.00 -9.66
C TYR A 71 -9.80 11.74 -10.68
N THR A 72 -10.34 12.90 -10.29
CA THR A 72 -11.11 13.77 -11.18
C THR A 72 -10.21 14.28 -12.31
N LEU A 73 -9.04 14.81 -11.99
CA LEU A 73 -8.04 15.28 -12.96
C LEU A 73 -7.68 14.21 -13.99
N LYS A 74 -7.50 12.96 -13.54
CA LYS A 74 -7.22 11.83 -14.42
C LYS A 74 -8.40 11.45 -15.32
N THR A 75 -9.64 11.52 -14.81
CA THR A 75 -10.83 11.00 -15.51
C THR A 75 -11.52 12.01 -16.39
N THR A 76 -11.55 13.27 -15.98
CA THR A 76 -12.20 14.38 -16.71
C THR A 76 -11.18 15.25 -17.43
N GLY A 77 -9.94 15.30 -16.94
CA GLY A 77 -8.92 16.21 -17.46
C GLY A 77 -8.86 17.57 -16.80
N GLU A 78 -9.76 17.86 -15.88
CA GLU A 78 -9.84 19.09 -15.08
C GLU A 78 -9.91 18.69 -13.60
N GLY A 79 -9.41 19.55 -12.69
CA GLY A 79 -9.53 19.33 -11.24
C GLY A 79 -10.98 19.32 -10.77
N ILE A 80 -11.22 19.22 -9.46
CA ILE A 80 -12.59 19.30 -8.95
C ILE A 80 -13.18 20.65 -9.40
N PRO A 81 -14.37 20.66 -10.07
CA PRO A 81 -15.00 21.90 -10.43
C PRO A 81 -15.10 22.80 -9.19
N PRO A 82 -14.73 24.09 -9.26
CA PRO A 82 -14.62 24.96 -8.08
C PRO A 82 -15.94 25.08 -7.29
N GLY A 83 -17.06 24.71 -7.95
CA GLY A 83 -18.40 24.68 -7.42
C GLY A 83 -18.91 26.08 -7.03
N PRO A 84 -20.12 26.16 -6.46
CA PRO A 84 -20.75 27.44 -6.17
C PRO A 84 -19.88 28.25 -5.19
N GLY A 85 -19.43 29.44 -5.63
CA GLY A 85 -18.58 30.33 -4.83
C GLY A 85 -17.11 29.91 -4.70
N GLY A 86 -16.62 28.92 -5.45
CA GLY A 86 -15.21 28.50 -5.42
C GLY A 86 -14.80 27.65 -4.21
N LEU A 87 -15.77 27.19 -3.43
CA LEU A 87 -15.55 26.51 -2.15
C LEU A 87 -14.83 25.17 -2.29
N TYR A 88 -15.10 24.42 -3.36
CA TYR A 88 -14.43 23.14 -3.60
C TYR A 88 -12.98 23.34 -4.04
N GLY A 89 -12.71 24.35 -4.87
CA GLY A 89 -11.35 24.72 -5.27
C GLY A 89 -10.52 25.25 -4.08
N ALA A 90 -11.15 26.00 -3.16
CA ALA A 90 -10.49 26.43 -1.93
C ALA A 90 -10.16 25.25 -1.01
N LEU A 91 -11.08 24.30 -0.84
CA LEU A 91 -10.86 23.08 -0.07
C LEU A 91 -9.75 22.22 -0.66
N GLU A 92 -9.72 22.08 -1.98
CA GLU A 92 -8.66 21.40 -2.71
C GLU A 92 -7.29 22.08 -2.44
N GLY A 93 -7.19 23.40 -2.63
CA GLY A 93 -5.97 24.15 -2.36
C GLY A 93 -5.49 24.00 -0.91
N VAL A 94 -6.39 24.11 0.07
CA VAL A 94 -6.06 23.90 1.49
C VAL A 94 -5.60 22.47 1.74
N SER A 95 -6.22 21.47 1.09
CA SER A 95 -5.83 20.07 1.25
C SER A 95 -4.38 19.82 0.77
N TYR A 96 -3.96 20.42 -0.35
CA TYR A 96 -2.58 20.35 -0.82
C TYR A 96 -1.62 20.99 0.20
N LEU A 97 -1.98 22.13 0.78
CA LEU A 97 -1.15 22.79 1.80
C LEU A 97 -1.02 21.95 3.08
N VAL A 98 -2.10 21.30 3.52
CA VAL A 98 -2.07 20.40 4.69
C VAL A 98 -1.17 19.21 4.41
N VAL A 99 -1.30 18.55 3.26
CA VAL A 99 -0.48 17.40 2.88
C VAL A 99 0.99 17.78 2.77
N LEU A 100 1.31 18.89 2.09
CA LEU A 100 2.68 19.41 2.00
C LEU A 100 3.22 19.83 3.38
N GLY A 101 2.39 20.38 4.25
CA GLY A 101 2.77 20.73 5.62
C GLY A 101 3.15 19.51 6.46
N ILE A 102 2.37 18.43 6.37
CA ILE A 102 2.65 17.15 7.06
C ILE A 102 3.94 16.53 6.53
N ILE A 103 4.12 16.48 5.21
CA ILE A 103 5.33 15.96 4.57
C ILE A 103 6.55 16.82 4.93
N GLY A 104 6.43 18.13 4.86
CA GLY A 104 7.49 19.08 5.22
C GLY A 104 7.91 18.92 6.68
N TRP A 105 6.94 18.74 7.58
CA TRP A 105 7.22 18.45 8.99
C TRP A 105 7.88 17.08 9.17
N SER A 106 7.43 16.04 8.47
CA SER A 106 8.12 14.74 8.46
C SER A 106 9.57 14.86 7.98
N ILE A 107 9.84 15.59 6.89
CA ILE A 107 11.20 15.79 6.40
C ILE A 107 12.03 16.56 7.43
N ALA A 108 11.49 17.64 7.99
CA ALA A 108 12.19 18.45 8.99
C ALA A 108 12.53 17.64 10.26
N THR A 109 11.62 16.77 10.71
CA THR A 109 11.87 15.86 11.84
C THR A 109 12.88 14.79 11.46
N LYS A 110 12.75 14.18 10.29
CA LYS A 110 13.69 13.18 9.76
C LYS A 110 15.12 13.72 9.65
N VAL A 111 15.29 14.96 9.22
CA VAL A 111 16.61 15.61 9.16
C VAL A 111 17.18 15.87 10.55
N ARG A 112 16.33 16.20 11.55
CA ARG A 112 16.77 16.55 12.91
C ARG A 112 16.99 15.35 13.82
N THR A 113 16.18 14.31 13.70
CA THR A 113 16.12 13.17 14.63
C THR A 113 16.48 11.83 13.97
N GLY A 114 16.60 11.80 12.64
CA GLY A 114 16.79 10.56 11.87
C GLY A 114 15.50 9.76 11.65
N SER A 115 14.36 10.18 12.20
CA SER A 115 13.06 9.49 12.08
C SER A 115 11.96 10.47 11.66
N GLY A 116 10.93 9.98 10.96
CA GLY A 116 9.76 10.79 10.55
C GLY A 116 8.93 11.27 11.73
N LEU A 117 7.66 11.62 11.48
CA LEU A 117 6.78 12.07 12.55
C LEU A 117 6.59 10.97 13.60
N PRO A 118 6.39 11.33 14.87
CA PRO A 118 6.00 10.35 15.88
C PRO A 118 4.70 9.65 15.45
N ALA A 119 4.60 8.36 15.75
CA ALA A 119 3.46 7.54 15.33
C ALA A 119 2.12 8.10 15.87
N GLY A 120 2.15 8.72 17.05
CA GLY A 120 0.99 9.30 17.72
C GLY A 120 -0.03 8.26 18.21
N PRO A 121 -1.18 8.71 18.75
CA PRO A 121 -2.19 7.84 19.31
C PRO A 121 -2.61 6.77 18.30
N SER A 122 -2.53 5.50 18.70
CA SER A 122 -2.82 4.34 17.83
C SER A 122 -2.02 4.28 16.52
N GLY A 123 -0.93 5.04 16.38
CA GLY A 123 -0.16 5.13 15.14
C GLY A 123 -0.79 6.02 14.05
N LEU A 124 -1.83 6.79 14.38
CA LEU A 124 -2.60 7.56 13.39
C LEU A 124 -1.79 8.67 12.71
N LEU A 125 -0.91 9.35 13.44
CA LEU A 125 -0.08 10.41 12.84
C LEU A 125 0.92 9.81 11.83
N GLY A 126 1.49 8.64 12.15
CA GLY A 126 2.34 7.90 11.22
C GLY A 126 1.56 7.37 10.00
N ALA A 127 0.32 6.92 10.18
CA ALA A 127 -0.54 6.50 9.07
C ALA A 127 -0.88 7.67 8.14
N VAL A 128 -1.22 8.82 8.72
CA VAL A 128 -1.48 10.06 7.98
C VAL A 128 -0.24 10.53 7.23
N GLU A 129 0.95 10.48 7.84
CA GLU A 129 2.21 10.78 7.16
C GLU A 129 2.43 9.89 5.93
N GLY A 130 2.29 8.57 6.10
CA GLY A 130 2.45 7.61 5.01
C GLY A 130 1.43 7.83 3.88
N PHE A 131 0.18 8.10 4.23
CA PHE A 131 -0.85 8.40 3.26
C PHE A 131 -0.58 9.73 2.53
N SER A 132 -0.08 10.74 3.22
CA SER A 132 0.32 12.02 2.61
C SER A 132 1.43 11.83 1.58
N TYR A 133 2.45 11.02 1.86
CA TYR A 133 3.45 10.66 0.84
C TYR A 133 2.85 9.91 -0.35
N LEU A 134 1.89 9.01 -0.10
CA LEU A 134 1.19 8.28 -1.17
C LEU A 134 0.34 9.22 -2.03
N SER A 135 -0.40 10.14 -1.43
CA SER A 135 -1.17 11.16 -2.13
C SER A 135 -0.27 12.05 -3.00
N LEU A 136 0.87 12.50 -2.46
CA LEU A 136 1.84 13.28 -3.23
C LEU A 136 2.42 12.48 -4.41
N LEU A 137 2.75 11.21 -4.21
CA LEU A 137 3.21 10.35 -5.29
C LEU A 137 2.12 10.16 -6.35
N GLY A 138 0.87 9.97 -5.93
CA GLY A 138 -0.30 9.90 -6.81
C GLY A 138 -0.42 11.16 -7.67
N ALA A 139 -0.32 12.34 -7.06
CA ALA A 139 -0.34 13.61 -7.76
C ALA A 139 0.78 13.74 -8.80
N ILE A 140 2.02 13.39 -8.44
CA ILE A 140 3.16 13.42 -9.37
C ILE A 140 2.90 12.48 -10.56
N VAL A 141 2.38 11.28 -10.32
CA VAL A 141 2.08 10.29 -11.36
C VAL A 141 0.95 10.78 -12.27
N VAL A 142 -0.17 11.22 -11.70
CA VAL A 142 -1.32 11.72 -12.47
C VAL A 142 -0.93 12.94 -13.28
N PHE A 143 -0.22 13.89 -12.68
CA PHE A 143 0.33 15.04 -13.39
C PHE A 143 1.25 14.62 -14.53
N GLY A 144 2.20 13.71 -14.29
CA GLY A 144 3.13 13.24 -15.31
C GLY A 144 2.44 12.55 -16.49
N LEU A 145 1.46 11.69 -16.22
CA LEU A 145 0.66 11.05 -17.27
C LEU A 145 -0.15 12.08 -18.06
N THR A 146 -0.84 12.99 -17.36
CA THR A 146 -1.65 14.04 -18.00
C THR A 146 -0.80 14.98 -18.84
N PHE A 147 0.40 15.34 -18.36
CA PHE A 147 1.35 16.20 -19.06
C PHE A 147 1.86 15.54 -20.35
N LEU A 148 2.15 14.23 -20.32
CA LEU A 148 2.59 13.48 -21.50
C LEU A 148 1.45 13.28 -22.52
N GLU A 149 0.23 13.07 -22.06
CA GLU A 149 -0.94 12.84 -22.92
C GLU A 149 -1.48 14.13 -23.56
N LYS A 150 -1.45 15.26 -22.84
CA LYS A 150 -2.06 16.52 -23.27
C LYS A 150 -1.06 17.62 -23.65
N GLY A 151 0.23 17.44 -23.37
CA GLY A 151 1.29 18.37 -23.77
C GLY A 151 1.29 19.72 -23.05
N GLY A 152 0.52 19.87 -21.95
CA GLY A 152 0.34 21.13 -21.24
C GLY A 152 -0.07 20.95 -19.77
N LEU A 153 -0.11 22.05 -19.02
CA LEU A 153 -0.54 22.05 -17.62
C LEU A 153 -2.03 21.70 -17.52
N PRO A 154 -2.41 20.74 -16.66
CA PRO A 154 -3.81 20.40 -16.42
C PRO A 154 -4.60 21.63 -15.96
N GLY A 155 -5.76 21.92 -16.60
CA GLY A 155 -6.66 23.01 -16.21
C GLY A 155 -6.33 24.42 -16.73
N ILE A 156 -5.26 24.61 -17.52
CA ILE A 156 -4.91 25.93 -18.12
C ILE A 156 -4.96 25.90 -19.66
N PHE A 157 -4.72 24.74 -20.28
CA PHE A 157 -4.67 24.56 -21.74
C PHE A 157 -5.67 23.51 -22.28
N GLY A 158 -6.76 23.27 -21.54
CA GLY A 158 -7.88 22.43 -21.98
C GLY A 158 -8.85 23.19 -22.86
#